data_AF-A0A520ZJQ1-F1
#
_entry.id   AF-A0A520ZJQ1-F1
#
_cell.length_a   1.000
_cell.length_b   1.000
_cell.length_c   1.000
_cell.angle_alpha   90.00
_cell.angle_beta   90.00
_cell.angle_gamma   90.00
#
_symmetry.space_group_name_H-M   'P 1'
#
loop_
_entity.id
_entity.type
_entity.pdbx_description
1 polymer ?
#
loop_
_entity_poly.entity_id
_entity_poly.type
_entity_poly.pdbx_seq_one_letter_code
_entity_poly.pdbx_strand_id
1 'polypeptide(L)' 'PGPLLAELRVGGIMVLPVGQSDAVQTLIKVTRTETGYDYDELLPVRFVPLVEGIGHD' A
#
# COMPACT_ATOMS: atom_id res chain seq x y z
N PRO A 1 4.73 -3.16 5.22
CA PRO A 1 3.27 -3.15 4.95
C PRO A 1 2.39 -3.89 5.99
N GLY A 2 2.91 -4.91 6.69
CA GLY A 2 2.11 -5.74 7.62
C GLY A 2 1.24 -4.97 8.63
N PRO A 3 1.77 -3.94 9.33
CA PRO A 3 0.98 -3.16 10.29
C PRO A 3 -0.20 -2.40 9.66
N LEU A 4 0.03 -1.70 8.54
CA LEU A 4 -1.02 -0.94 7.84
C LEU A 4 -2.14 -1.84 7.29
N LEU A 5 -1.82 -3.06 6.86
CA LEU A 5 -2.81 -4.04 6.43
C LEU A 5 -3.71 -4.48 7.59
N ALA A 6 -3.13 -4.69 8.77
CA ALA A 6 -3.86 -5.16 9.95
C ALA A 6 -4.90 -4.14 10.46
N GLU A 7 -4.71 -2.85 10.17
CA GLU A 7 -5.63 -1.75 10.55
C GLU A 7 -6.83 -1.61 9.60
N LEU A 8 -6.84 -2.27 8.44
CA LEU A 8 -7.99 -2.22 7.53
C LEU A 8 -9.18 -2.94 8.15
N ARG A 9 -10.37 -2.34 8.13
CA ARG A 9 -11.64 -3.07 8.34
C ARG A 9 -11.97 -3.98 7.15
N VAL A 10 -12.83 -4.99 7.35
CA VAL A 10 -13.39 -5.79 6.24
C VAL A 10 -14.09 -4.87 5.23
N GLY A 11 -13.86 -5.08 3.93
CA GLY A 11 -14.27 -4.20 2.84
C GLY A 11 -13.42 -2.93 2.71
N GLY A 12 -12.47 -2.69 3.62
CA GLY A 12 -11.52 -1.59 3.57
C GLY A 12 -10.53 -1.76 2.42
N ILE A 13 -10.14 -0.63 1.83
CA ILE A 13 -9.24 -0.57 0.68
C ILE A 13 -7.99 0.22 1.08
N MET A 14 -6.83 -0.33 0.78
CA MET A 14 -5.56 0.38 0.85
C MET A 14 -4.94 0.47 -0.54
N VAL A 15 -4.41 1.64 -0.89
CA VAL A 15 -3.67 1.85 -2.14
C VAL A 15 -2.30 2.40 -1.77
N LEU A 16 -1.25 1.72 -2.22
CA LEU A 16 0.13 2.09 -1.89
C LEU A 16 1.09 1.66 -3.01
N PRO A 17 2.22 2.36 -3.17
CA PRO A 17 3.26 1.90 -4.07
C PRO A 17 4.10 0.81 -3.38
N VAL A 18 4.50 -0.21 -4.16
CA VAL A 18 5.38 -1.29 -3.71
C VAL A 18 6.53 -1.44 -4.68
N GLY A 19 7.75 -1.54 -4.15
CA GLY A 19 8.99 -1.65 -4.91
C GLY A 19 10.16 -1.00 -4.17
N GLN A 20 11.36 -1.09 -4.74
CA GLN A 20 12.52 -0.38 -4.21
C GLN A 20 12.39 1.12 -4.47
N SER A 21 12.87 1.95 -3.53
CA SER A 21 12.61 3.39 -3.52
C SER A 21 13.33 4.17 -4.63
N ASP A 22 14.39 3.60 -5.21
CA ASP A 22 15.20 4.15 -6.29
C ASP A 22 14.80 3.61 -7.68
N ALA A 23 13.73 2.82 -7.75
CA ALA A 23 13.20 2.23 -8.98
C ALA A 23 11.76 2.68 -9.28
N VAL A 24 11.26 2.33 -10.47
CA VAL A 24 9.83 2.38 -10.76
C VAL A 24 9.12 1.38 -9.83
N GLN A 25 8.11 1.85 -9.13
CA GLN A 25 7.29 1.07 -8.20
C GLN A 25 5.99 0.65 -8.89
N THR A 26 5.30 -0.36 -8.38
CA THR A 26 3.94 -0.71 -8.83
C THR A 26 2.94 -0.19 -7.82
N LEU A 27 1.92 0.56 -8.28
CA LEU A 27 0.78 0.91 -7.46
C LEU A 27 -0.12 -0.30 -7.33
N ILE A 28 -0.36 -0.75 -6.10
CA ILE A 28 -1.27 -1.85 -5.81
C ILE A 28 -2.48 -1.35 -5.04
N LYS A 29 -3.62 -2.01 -5.25
CA LYS A 29 -4.81 -1.88 -4.43
C LYS A 29 -5.02 -3.18 -3.67
N VAL A 30 -5.14 -3.08 -2.35
CA VAL A 30 -5.44 -4.20 -1.46
C VAL A 30 -6.84 -4.01 -0.91
N THR A 31 -7.69 -5.02 -1.04
CA THR A 31 -9.03 -5.04 -0.44
C THR A 31 -9.06 -6.08 0.66
N ARG A 32 -9.38 -5.69 1.90
CA ARG A 32 -9.56 -6.67 2.98
C ARG A 32 -10.88 -7.38 2.80
N THR A 33 -10.86 -8.70 2.71
CA THR A 33 -12.06 -9.55 2.69
C THR A 33 -12.30 -10.15 4.08
N GLU A 34 -13.40 -10.89 4.26
CA GLU A 34 -13.68 -11.58 5.53
C GLU A 34 -12.62 -12.65 5.85
N THR A 35 -11.99 -13.23 4.82
CA THR A 35 -11.10 -14.38 4.94
C THR A 35 -9.63 -14.05 4.64
N GLY A 36 -9.32 -12.82 4.22
CA GLY A 36 -7.96 -12.43 3.86
C GLY A 36 -7.88 -11.09 3.15
N TYR A 37 -7.09 -11.04 2.08
CA TYR A 37 -6.85 -9.84 1.29
C TYR A 37 -6.78 -10.18 -0.20
N ASP A 38 -7.45 -9.37 -1.00
CA ASP A 38 -7.34 -9.42 -2.47
C ASP A 38 -6.38 -8.33 -2.93
N TYR A 39 -5.52 -8.67 -3.90
CA TYR A 39 -4.47 -7.80 -4.41
C TYR A 39 -4.66 -7.56 -5.90
N ASP A 40 -4.75 -6.29 -6.29
CA ASP A 40 -4.77 -5.85 -7.68
C ASP A 40 -3.54 -4.98 -7.95
N GLU A 41 -2.77 -5.33 -9.00
CA GLU A 41 -1.76 -4.44 -9.56
C GLU A 41 -2.43 -3.46 -10.53
N LEU A 42 -2.14 -2.16 -10.37
CA LEU A 42 -2.79 -1.11 -11.16
C LEU A 42 -1.88 -0.61 -12.28
N LEU A 43 -0.79 0.07 -11.93
CA LEU A 43 0.09 0.74 -12.88
C LEU A 43 1.45 1.10 -12.27
N PRO A 44 2.51 1.25 -13.09
CA PRO A 44 3.82 1.69 -12.62
C PRO A 44 3.81 3.17 -12.19
N VAL A 45 4.44 3.49 -11.06
CA VAL A 45 4.48 4.82 -10.44
C VAL A 45 5.89 5.17 -9.94
N ARG A 46 6.11 6.46 -9.67
CA ARG A 46 7.32 6.95 -8.99
C ARG A 46 6.89 7.80 -7.79
N PHE A 47 7.17 7.28 -6.60
CA PHE A 47 6.96 7.98 -5.34
C PHE A 47 8.30 8.33 -4.72
N VAL A 48 8.32 9.38 -3.91
CA VAL A 48 9.45 9.65 -3.02
C VAL A 48 9.60 8.51 -2.00
N PRO A 49 10.80 8.27 -1.44
CA PRO A 49 10.98 7.26 -0.40
C PRO A 49 10.05 7.50 0.79
N LEU A 50 9.47 6.44 1.35
CA LEU A 50 8.73 6.52 2.61
C LEU A 50 9.73 6.73 3.74
N VAL A 51 9.71 7.92 4.34
CA VAL A 51 10.54 8.23 5.50
C VAL A 51 9.73 7.94 6.76
N GLU A 52 10.22 7.05 7.63
CA GLU A 52 9.60 6.81 8.94
C GLU A 52 9.66 8.09 9.80
N GLY A 53 8.52 8.51 10.37
CA GLY A 53 8.49 9.45 11.49
C GLY A 53 8.15 10.92 11.22
N ILE A 54 7.62 11.33 10.06
CA ILE A 54 7.18 12.73 9.88
C ILE A 54 5.86 12.82 9.09
N GLY A 55 4.74 12.66 9.79
CA GLY A 55 3.47 13.30 9.39
C GLY A 55 3.40 14.63 10.10
N HIS A 56 3.78 15.72 9.45
CA HIS A 56 3.30 17.03 9.86
C HIS A 56 1.98 17.25 9.12
N ASP A 57 0.93 17.55 9.89
CA ASP A 57 -0.41 17.91 9.42
C ASP A 57 -0.40 19.00 8.34
#